data_AF-A0A1Y5D2C3-F1
#
_entry.id   AF-A0A1Y5D2C3-F1
#
_cell.length_a   1.000
_cell.length_b   1.000
_cell.length_c   1.000
_cell.angle_alpha   90.00
_cell.angle_beta   90.00
_cell.angle_gamma   90.00
#
_symmetry.space_group_name_H-M   'P 1'
#
loop_
_entity.id
_entity.type
_entity.pdbx_description
1 polymer ?
#
loop_
_entity_poly.entity_id
_entity_poly.type
_entity_poly.pdbx_seq_one_letter_code
_entity_poly.pdbx_strand_id
1 'polypeptide(L)' 'MKQKFNRSMLAIVALIIVLVTLIHGNTAEISIFHGFILHPVFLLSGLSLLAVVIKQRSHDQFKTGVTHD' A
#
# COMPACT_ATOMS: atom_id res chain seq x y z
N MET A 1 16.00 1.30 -13.48
CA MET A 1 14.64 1.53 -14.02
C MET A 1 13.62 0.50 -13.52
N LYS A 2 13.94 -0.81 -13.56
CA LYS A 2 13.05 -1.89 -13.07
C LYS A 2 12.58 -1.75 -11.61
N GLN A 3 13.47 -1.39 -10.68
CA GLN A 3 13.12 -1.21 -9.26
C GLN A 3 12.15 -0.03 -9.02
N LYS A 4 12.37 1.11 -9.69
CA LYS A 4 11.45 2.27 -9.67
C LYS A 4 10.06 1.90 -10.21
N PHE A 5 10.01 1.13 -11.29
CA PHE A 5 8.75 0.66 -11.89
C PHE A 5 7.99 -0.29 -10.97
N ASN A 6 8.65 -1.31 -10.42
CA ASN A 6 8.05 -2.28 -9.50
C ASN A 6 7.49 -1.59 -8.25
N ARG A 7 8.20 -0.58 -7.75
CA ARG A 7 7.78 0.20 -6.59
C ARG A 7 6.57 1.09 -6.87
N SER A 8 6.48 1.66 -8.07
CA SER A 8 5.32 2.42 -8.52
C SER A 8 4.09 1.52 -8.69
N MET A 9 4.27 0.34 -9.27
CA MET A 9 3.24 -0.70 -9.37
C MET A 9 2.73 -1.12 -7.99
N LEU A 10 3.64 -1.35 -7.03
CA LEU A 10 3.27 -1.74 -5.67
C LEU A 10 2.47 -0.65 -4.94
N ALA A 11 2.80 0.62 -5.16
CA ALA A 11 2.04 1.75 -4.62
C ALA A 11 0.62 1.82 -5.20
N ILE A 12 0.47 1.60 -6.51
CA ILE A 12 -0.83 1.59 -7.19
C ILE A 12 -1.70 0.45 -6.66
N VAL A 13 -1.15 -0.75 -6.52
CA VAL A 13 -1.87 -1.91 -5.96
C VAL A 13 -2.32 -1.63 -4.52
N ALA A 14 -1.43 -1.05 -3.69
CA ALA A 14 -1.78 -0.67 -2.33
C ALA A 14 -2.94 0.34 -2.29
N LEU A 15 -2.90 1.34 -3.16
CA LEU A 15 -3.94 2.37 -3.24
C LEU A 15 -5.29 1.79 -3.70
N ILE A 16 -5.28 0.88 -4.68
CA ILE A 16 -6.47 0.17 -5.15
C ILE A 16 -7.11 -0.62 -4.00
N ILE A 17 -6.30 -1.38 -3.24
CA ILE A 17 -6.81 -2.18 -2.12
C ILE A 17 -7.49 -1.29 -1.08
N VAL A 18 -6.88 -0.17 -0.70
CA VAL A 18 -7.45 0.77 0.27
C VAL A 18 -8.75 1.39 -0.25
N LEU A 19 -8.76 1.88 -1.49
CA LEU A 19 -9.94 2.54 -2.07
C LEU A 19 -11.11 1.58 -2.26
N VAL A 20 -10.86 0.37 -2.76
CA VAL A 20 -11.89 -0.66 -2.91
C VAL A 20 -12.48 -1.02 -1.55
N THR A 21 -11.63 -1.18 -0.53
CA THR A 21 -12.09 -1.47 0.84
C THR A 21 -12.94 -0.33 1.41
N LEU A 22 -12.58 0.93 1.18
CA LEU A 22 -13.37 2.08 1.65
C LEU A 22 -14.72 2.20 0.93
N ILE A 23 -14.71 2.13 -0.41
CA ILE A 23 -15.93 2.31 -1.22
C ILE A 23 -16.90 1.17 -0.95
N HIS A 24 -16.41 -0.07 -0.94
CA HIS A 24 -17.22 -1.24 -0.68
C HIS A 24 -17.84 -1.23 0.71
N GLY A 25 -17.12 -0.69 1.70
CA GLY A 25 -17.57 -0.55 3.09
C GLY A 25 -18.70 0.44 3.26
N ASN A 26 -18.80 1.41 2.34
CA ASN A 26 -19.81 2.45 2.33
C ASN A 26 -21.09 2.06 1.56
N THR A 27 -21.03 1.05 0.69
CA THR A 27 -22.13 0.74 -0.26
C THR A 27 -22.93 -0.52 0.05
N ALA A 28 -22.58 -1.30 1.08
CA ALA A 28 -23.23 -2.58 1.31
C ALA A 28 -23.82 -2.73 2.73
N GLU A 29 -24.97 -3.39 2.80
CA GLU A 29 -25.48 -4.03 4.02
C GLU A 29 -24.59 -5.24 4.29
N ILE A 30 -23.47 -5.01 4.96
CA ILE A 30 -22.36 -5.96 5.02
C ILE A 30 -22.54 -6.90 6.22
N SER A 31 -22.42 -8.21 5.99
CA SER A 31 -22.31 -9.22 7.05
C SER A 31 -21.21 -8.85 8.05
N ILE A 32 -21.45 -9.08 9.35
CA ILE A 32 -20.52 -8.73 10.44
C ILE A 32 -19.09 -9.23 10.15
N PHE A 33 -18.94 -10.41 9.56
CA PHE A 33 -17.63 -10.98 9.17
C PHE A 33 -16.89 -10.14 8.13
N HIS A 34 -17.61 -9.64 7.13
CA HIS A 34 -17.01 -8.86 6.06
C HIS A 34 -16.66 -7.46 6.56
N GLY A 35 -17.55 -6.82 7.32
CA GLY A 35 -17.31 -5.47 7.87
C GLY A 35 -16.24 -5.41 8.97
N PHE A 36 -16.20 -6.39 9.88
CA PHE A 36 -15.29 -6.34 11.04
C PHE A 36 -13.95 -7.05 10.85
N ILE A 37 -13.84 -8.02 9.94
CA ILE A 37 -12.61 -8.82 9.81
C ILE A 37 -11.92 -8.57 8.47
N LEU A 38 -12.65 -8.68 7.36
CA LEU A 38 -12.06 -8.52 6.02
C LEU A 38 -11.60 -7.09 5.76
N HIS A 39 -12.41 -6.09 6.11
CA HIS A 39 -12.05 -4.69 5.89
C HIS A 39 -10.77 -4.28 6.64
N PRO A 40 -10.64 -4.49 7.96
CA PRO A 40 -9.40 -4.15 8.67
C PRO A 40 -8.17 -4.90 8.16
N VAL A 41 -8.30 -6.17 7.78
CA VAL A 41 -7.17 -6.97 7.25
C VAL A 41 -6.70 -6.45 5.90
N PHE A 42 -7.62 -6.13 4.98
CA PHE A 42 -7.27 -5.55 3.69
C PHE A 42 -6.67 -4.15 3.83
N LEU A 43 -7.24 -3.33 4.72
CA LEU A 43 -6.76 -1.97 4.98
C LEU A 43 -5.35 -1.99 5.61
N LEU A 44 -5.11 -2.88 6.57
CA LEU A 44 -3.80 -3.08 7.18
C LEU A 44 -2.77 -3.60 6.17
N SER A 45 -3.19 -4.51 5.27
CA SER A 45 -2.33 -5.03 4.22
C SER A 45 -1.95 -3.94 3.21
N GLY A 46 -2.91 -3.12 2.77
CA GLY A 46 -2.66 -1.99 1.88
C GLY A 46 -1.74 -0.93 2.51
N LEU A 47 -1.98 -0.55 3.77
CA LEU A 47 -1.12 0.38 4.51
C LEU A 47 0.29 -0.19 4.74
N SER A 48 0.40 -1.48 5.03
CA SER A 48 1.71 -2.15 5.19
C SER A 48 2.51 -2.14 3.89
N LEU A 49 1.85 -2.43 2.76
CA LEU A 49 2.47 -2.33 1.44
C LEU A 49 2.96 -0.91 1.14
N LEU A 50 2.13 0.10 1.48
CA LEU A 50 2.47 1.50 1.29
C LEU A 50 3.68 1.90 2.15
N ALA A 51 3.73 1.46 3.41
CA ALA A 51 4.86 1.69 4.30
C ALA A 51 6.16 1.06 3.77
N VAL A 52 6.09 -0.16 3.22
CA VAL A 52 7.24 -0.81 2.57
C VAL A 52 7.72 0.01 1.36
N VAL A 53 6.80 0.49 0.53
CA VAL A 53 7.13 1.36 -0.60
C VAL A 53 7.79 2.66 -0.13
N ILE A 54 7.32 3.29 0.94
CA ILE A 54 7.92 4.52 1.48
C ILE A 54 9.32 4.25 2.04
N LYS A 55 9.49 3.16 2.81
CA LYS A 55 10.79 2.76 3.36
C LYS A 55 11.81 2.47 2.26
N GLN A 56 11.42 1.78 1.20
CA GLN A 56 12.28 1.55 0.04
C GLN A 56 12.68 2.86 -0.64
N ARG A 57 11.81 3.88 -0.68
CA ARG A 57 12.17 5.23 -1.17
C ARG A 57 13.32 5.81 -0.40
N SER A 58 13.18 5.81 0.92
CA SER A 58 14.11 6.47 1.83
C SER A 58 15.48 5.80 1.72
N HIS A 59 15.49 4.46 1.66
CA HIS A 59 16.73 3.70 1.52
C HIS A 59 17.41 3.92 0.16
N ASP A 60 16.63 3.97 -0.93
CA ASP A 60 17.17 4.28 -2.26
C ASP A 60 17.75 5.70 -2.32
N GLN A 61 17.10 6.69 -1.70
CA GLN A 61 17.57 8.09 -1.65
C GLN A 61 18.85 8.23 -0.80
N PHE A 62 18.91 7.54 0.34
CA PHE A 62 20.11 7.48 1.17
C PHE A 62 21.29 6.86 0.40
N LYS A 63 21.06 5.75 -0.32
CA LYS A 63 22.10 5.07 -1.11
C LYS A 63 22.63 5.93 -2.25
N THR A 64 21.78 6.73 -2.91
CA THR A 64 22.23 7.68 -3.95
C THR A 64 22.92 8.93 -3.40
N GLY A 65 22.74 9.25 -2.12
CA GLY A 65 23.43 10.36 -1.45
C GLY A 65 24.85 10.01 -0.97
N VAL A 66 25.13 8.73 -0.73
CA VAL A 66 26.45 8.22 -0.28
C VAL A 66 27.40 7.92 -1.45
N THR A 67 26.90 7.89 -2.69
CA THR A 67 27.72 7.61 -3.89
C THR A 67 28.18 8.88 -4.61
N HIS A 68 28.05 10.05 -3.98
CA HIS A 68 28.48 11.36 -4.50
C HIS A 68 29.55 12.01 -3.61
N ASP A 69 30.45 11.18 -3.07
CA ASP A 69 31.61 11.59 -2.28
C ASP A 69 32.88 11.04 -2.94
#